data_AF-A0A2V6GH99-F1
#
_entry.id   AF-A0A2V6GH99-F1
#
_cell.length_a   1.000
_cell.length_b   1.000
_cell.length_c   1.000
_cell.angle_alpha   90.00
_cell.angle_beta   90.00
_cell.angle_gamma   90.00
#
_symmetry.space_group_name_H-M   'P 1'
#
loop_
_entity.id
_entity.type
_entity.pdbx_description
1 polymer ?
#
loop_
_entity_poly.entity_id
_entity_poly.type
_entity_poly.pdbx_seq_one_letter_code
_entity_poly.pdbx_strand_id
1 'polypeptide(L)'
;MVTQPCWPCAFPGGKPVADLLEKDNGCLFAHHQSYEQIKLFMNKGERISRFVAELGKNVDLTQTDVARHPFYCAFFRCWNEQRYYEAHDVLEQLWLTTNSRDADFFKGLIQAAGAFVHLQKRFEHPSHAKHSRRLPPAARLFRLAEKNLLAFAPRHHGLDVAALCHLLQAYGDQIVASDYKANPWSPETAPKLNLGR
;
A
#
# COMPACT_ATOMS: atom_id res chain seq x y z
N MET A 1 -8.33 6.74 24.16
CA MET A 1 -7.12 5.99 23.79
C MET A 1 -7.53 4.89 22.82
N VAL A 2 -7.32 5.09 21.51
CA VAL A 2 -7.66 4.08 20.50
C VAL A 2 -6.37 3.37 20.13
N THR A 3 -6.29 2.08 20.44
CA THR A 3 -5.18 1.20 20.10
C THR A 3 -5.10 1.05 18.58
N GLN A 4 -3.97 1.47 18.00
CA GLN A 4 -3.65 1.21 16.60
C GLN A 4 -3.29 -0.29 16.45
N PRO A 5 -3.75 -0.99 15.40
CA PRO A 5 -3.22 -2.30 15.07
C PRO A 5 -1.82 -2.13 14.47
N CYS A 6 -0.80 -2.22 15.32
CA CYS A 6 0.59 -2.40 14.89
C CYS A 6 0.71 -3.74 14.14
N TRP A 7 1.23 -3.70 12.91
CA TRP A 7 1.60 -4.92 12.20
C TRP A 7 2.87 -5.50 12.83
N PRO A 8 2.87 -6.75 13.34
CA PRO A 8 4.08 -7.34 13.88
C PRO A 8 5.04 -7.74 12.75
N CYS A 9 6.19 -7.08 12.72
CA CYS A 9 7.43 -7.63 12.15
C CYS A 9 7.94 -8.70 13.12
N ALA A 10 7.73 -9.98 12.81
CA ALA A 10 8.44 -11.07 13.46
C ALA A 10 8.54 -12.26 12.50
N PHE A 11 9.77 -12.55 12.07
CA PHE A 11 10.16 -13.85 11.54
C PHE A 11 10.68 -14.71 12.71
N PRO A 12 10.32 -16.00 12.83
CA PRO A 12 10.93 -16.87 13.82
C PRO A 12 12.33 -17.29 13.35
N GLY A 13 13.28 -17.28 14.29
CA GLY A 13 14.69 -17.56 14.03
C GLY A 13 15.00 -18.99 13.59
N GLY A 14 16.10 -19.11 12.83
CA GLY A 14 16.81 -20.36 12.56
C GLY A 14 18.27 -20.23 12.99
N LYS A 15 18.78 -21.22 13.72
CA LYS A 15 20.19 -21.36 14.15
C LYS A 15 21.10 -21.77 12.98
N PRO A 16 22.43 -21.63 13.12
CA PRO A 16 23.36 -21.63 11.98
C PRO A 16 23.79 -23.04 11.58
N VAL A 17 24.13 -23.23 10.31
CA VAL A 17 24.91 -24.37 9.85
C VAL A 17 26.14 -23.83 9.12
N ALA A 18 27.30 -24.17 9.66
CA ALA A 18 28.61 -23.94 9.07
C ALA A 18 28.95 -25.03 8.04
N ASP A 19 29.94 -24.68 7.21
CA ASP A 19 30.85 -25.53 6.43
C ASP A 19 30.52 -25.90 4.97
N LEU A 20 31.22 -25.17 4.10
CA LEU A 20 32.19 -25.63 3.08
C LEU A 20 31.69 -26.49 1.90
N LEU A 21 31.70 -25.92 0.69
CA LEU A 21 32.78 -26.10 -0.30
C LEU A 21 32.49 -25.35 -1.62
N GLU A 22 33.58 -24.88 -2.22
CA GLU A 22 33.72 -24.00 -3.39
C GLU A 22 33.09 -24.52 -4.70
N LYS A 23 32.63 -23.61 -5.56
CA LYS A 23 33.26 -23.31 -6.88
C LYS A 23 32.53 -22.21 -7.66
N ASP A 24 33.36 -21.45 -8.38
CA ASP A 24 33.09 -20.28 -9.22
C ASP A 24 31.87 -20.33 -10.15
N ASN A 25 31.16 -19.20 -10.26
CA ASN A 25 31.17 -18.38 -11.48
C ASN A 25 30.30 -17.12 -11.34
N GLY A 26 30.97 -15.96 -11.33
CA GLY A 26 30.65 -14.79 -12.15
C GLY A 26 29.22 -14.22 -12.16
N CYS A 27 29.10 -13.06 -11.52
CA CYS A 27 28.52 -11.84 -12.10
C CYS A 27 27.00 -11.55 -12.03
N LEU A 28 26.19 -12.24 -11.23
CA LEU A 28 24.77 -11.84 -11.01
C LEU A 28 24.35 -11.65 -9.54
N PHE A 29 25.24 -11.88 -8.58
CA PHE A 29 24.91 -11.83 -7.14
C PHE A 29 25.34 -10.54 -6.42
N ALA A 30 26.30 -9.79 -6.96
CA ALA A 30 26.86 -8.60 -6.30
C ALA A 30 25.89 -7.41 -6.25
N HIS A 31 24.98 -7.27 -7.23
CA HIS A 31 24.00 -6.19 -7.24
C HIS A 31 22.84 -6.39 -6.26
N HIS A 32 22.50 -7.64 -5.93
CA HIS A 32 21.39 -7.96 -5.01
C HIS A 32 21.81 -7.79 -3.54
N GLN A 33 23.06 -8.14 -3.21
CA GLN A 33 23.61 -7.99 -1.85
C GLN A 33 23.74 -6.52 -1.43
N SER A 34 24.08 -5.62 -2.35
CA SER A 34 24.15 -4.17 -2.08
C SER A 34 22.78 -3.57 -1.71
N TYR A 35 21.71 -3.98 -2.40
CA TYR A 35 20.34 -3.49 -2.12
C TYR A 35 19.79 -3.98 -0.75
N GLU A 36 20.08 -5.23 -0.38
CA GLU A 36 19.70 -5.78 0.93
C GLU A 36 20.56 -5.22 2.08
N GLN A 37 21.84 -4.91 1.83
CA GLN A 37 22.69 -4.25 2.84
C GLN A 37 22.35 -2.77 3.06
N ILE A 38 21.92 -2.04 2.02
CA ILE A 38 21.42 -0.65 2.14
C ILE A 38 20.07 -0.61 2.90
N LYS A 39 19.22 -1.63 2.74
CA LYS A 39 17.94 -1.77 3.49
C LYS A 39 18.12 -1.80 5.01
N LEU A 40 19.28 -2.21 5.51
CA LEU A 40 19.58 -2.29 6.95
C LEU A 40 19.96 -0.94 7.58
N PHE A 41 20.35 0.06 6.78
CA PHE A 41 20.89 1.34 7.30
C PHE A 41 19.94 2.52 7.14
N MET A 42 18.91 2.42 6.29
CA MET A 42 17.94 3.50 6.05
C MET A 42 16.64 3.29 6.81
N ASN A 43 16.13 4.35 7.43
CA ASN A 43 14.80 4.30 8.03
C ASN A 43 13.69 4.28 6.93
N LYS A 44 12.48 3.83 7.30
CA LYS A 44 11.35 3.68 6.37
C LYS A 44 11.08 4.97 5.58
N GLY A 45 11.14 6.13 6.25
CA GLY A 45 10.91 7.44 5.64
C GLY A 45 11.95 7.78 4.57
N GLU A 46 13.23 7.55 4.81
CA GLU A 46 14.29 7.81 3.83
C GLU A 46 14.16 6.92 2.59
N ARG A 47 13.79 5.64 2.79
CA ARG A 47 13.54 4.71 1.67
C ARG A 47 12.38 5.17 0.80
N ILE A 48 11.29 5.62 1.43
CA ILE A 48 10.12 6.14 0.72
C ILE A 48 10.47 7.44 0.00
N SER A 49 11.20 8.36 0.64
CA SER A 49 11.60 9.63 0.01
C SER A 49 12.47 9.41 -1.23
N ARG A 50 13.45 8.49 -1.19
CA ARG A 50 14.23 8.14 -2.39
C ARG A 50 13.36 7.52 -3.47
N PHE A 51 12.44 6.62 -3.09
CA PHE A 51 11.50 6.04 -4.02
C PHE A 51 10.61 7.11 -4.70
N VAL A 52 10.06 8.05 -3.95
CA VAL A 52 9.27 9.17 -4.51
C VAL A 52 10.12 10.05 -5.43
N ALA A 53 11.39 10.29 -5.09
CA ALA A 53 12.33 11.04 -5.94
C ALA A 53 12.68 10.30 -7.24
N GLU A 54 12.78 8.98 -7.22
CA GLU A 54 12.96 8.18 -8.43
C GLU A 54 11.69 8.19 -9.32
N LEU A 55 10.52 8.34 -8.71
CA LEU A 55 9.25 8.43 -9.45
C LEU A 55 9.04 9.79 -10.15
N GLY A 56 9.78 10.85 -9.79
CA GLY A 56 9.59 12.18 -10.37
C GLY A 56 10.85 13.05 -10.36
N LYS A 57 11.17 13.68 -11.50
CA LYS A 57 12.27 14.65 -11.59
C LYS A 57 11.92 15.91 -10.77
N ASN A 58 12.75 16.23 -9.76
CA ASN A 58 12.65 17.38 -8.85
C ASN A 58 11.40 17.38 -7.95
N VAL A 59 11.49 16.65 -6.84
CA VAL A 59 10.48 16.60 -5.78
C VAL A 59 10.57 17.87 -4.94
N ASP A 60 9.62 18.79 -5.12
CA ASP A 60 9.40 19.87 -4.17
C ASP A 60 8.56 19.36 -3.00
N LEU A 61 9.25 19.04 -1.89
CA LEU A 61 8.65 18.59 -0.64
C LEU A 61 7.94 19.71 0.13
N THR A 62 8.08 20.97 -0.30
CA THR A 62 7.43 22.13 0.32
C THR A 62 6.08 22.46 -0.32
N GLN A 63 5.65 21.66 -1.30
CA GLN A 63 4.39 21.85 -1.99
C GLN A 63 3.20 21.83 -1.01
N THR A 64 2.39 22.88 -1.01
CA THR A 64 1.22 22.99 -0.13
C THR A 64 -0.08 22.56 -0.82
N ASP A 65 -0.11 22.55 -2.15
CA ASP A 65 -1.22 21.98 -2.92
C ASP A 65 -1.15 20.44 -2.89
N VAL A 66 -2.07 19.82 -2.14
CA VAL A 66 -2.17 18.36 -1.99
C VAL A 66 -2.28 17.67 -3.34
N ALA A 67 -3.05 18.22 -4.30
CA ALA A 67 -3.25 17.61 -5.60
C ALA A 67 -1.96 17.50 -6.43
N ARG A 68 -0.96 18.33 -6.11
CA ARG A 68 0.36 18.36 -6.74
C ARG A 68 1.46 17.78 -5.86
N HIS A 69 1.14 17.38 -4.63
CA HIS A 69 2.12 16.92 -3.67
C HIS A 69 2.77 15.61 -4.14
N PRO A 70 4.12 15.49 -4.16
CA PRO A 70 4.80 14.33 -4.73
C PRO A 70 4.37 12.98 -4.14
N PHE A 71 4.18 12.90 -2.82
CA PHE A 71 3.71 11.67 -2.18
C PHE A 71 2.26 11.33 -2.53
N TYR A 72 1.41 12.35 -2.73
CA TYR A 72 0.02 12.16 -3.17
C TYR A 72 -0.01 11.63 -4.61
N CYS A 73 0.75 12.25 -5.52
CA CYS A 73 0.90 11.75 -6.89
C CYS A 73 1.49 10.33 -6.94
N ALA A 74 2.51 10.05 -6.11
CA ALA A 74 3.15 8.74 -6.02
C ALA A 74 2.18 7.64 -5.54
N PHE A 75 1.24 7.96 -4.64
CA PHE A 75 0.18 7.03 -4.23
C PHE A 75 -0.60 6.50 -5.43
N PHE A 76 -1.11 7.39 -6.31
CA PHE A 76 -1.90 6.98 -7.47
C PHE A 76 -1.07 6.22 -8.50
N ARG A 77 0.20 6.61 -8.68
CA ARG A 77 1.12 5.86 -9.54
C ARG A 77 1.31 4.44 -9.02
N CYS A 78 1.64 4.27 -7.74
CA CYS A 78 1.80 2.95 -7.13
C CYS A 78 0.51 2.12 -7.19
N TRP A 79 -0.63 2.73 -6.88
CA TRP A 79 -1.94 2.09 -6.99
C TRP A 79 -2.18 1.55 -8.41
N ASN A 80 -1.96 2.40 -9.42
CA ASN A 80 -2.17 2.04 -10.81
C ASN A 80 -1.13 1.03 -11.33
N GLU A 81 0.03 0.91 -10.70
CA GLU A 81 1.01 -0.15 -10.93
C GLU A 81 0.73 -1.42 -10.09
N GLN A 82 -0.38 -1.48 -9.36
CA GLN A 82 -0.77 -2.57 -8.44
C GLN A 82 0.23 -2.80 -7.29
N ARG A 83 1.00 -1.77 -6.96
CA ARG A 83 1.98 -1.73 -5.86
C ARG A 83 1.30 -1.16 -4.62
N TYR A 84 0.28 -1.86 -4.13
CA TYR A 84 -0.60 -1.36 -3.08
C TYR A 84 0.10 -1.18 -1.73
N TYR A 85 1.14 -1.99 -1.46
CA TYR A 85 1.93 -1.85 -0.25
C TYR A 85 2.75 -0.55 -0.27
N GLU A 86 3.39 -0.25 -1.40
CA GLU A 86 4.08 1.02 -1.59
C GLU A 86 3.12 2.20 -1.62
N ALA A 87 1.94 2.06 -2.24
CA ALA A 87 0.90 3.09 -2.20
C ALA A 87 0.53 3.42 -0.74
N HIS A 88 0.27 2.41 0.08
CA HIS A 88 0.03 2.59 1.52
C HIS A 88 1.17 3.36 2.20
N ASP A 89 2.41 2.87 2.05
CA ASP A 89 3.57 3.42 2.74
C ASP A 89 3.90 4.85 2.31
N VAL A 90 3.82 5.17 1.01
CA VAL A 90 4.09 6.53 0.52
C VAL A 90 3.09 7.53 1.08
N LEU A 91 1.81 7.18 1.13
CA LEU A 91 0.79 8.11 1.60
C LEU A 91 0.77 8.21 3.13
N GLU A 92 1.15 7.14 3.85
CA GLU A 92 1.34 7.19 5.30
C GLU A 92 2.40 8.22 5.70
N GLN A 93 3.49 8.34 4.94
CA GLN A 93 4.52 9.34 5.20
C GLN A 93 3.97 10.77 5.11
N LEU A 94 3.12 11.06 4.11
CA LEU A 94 2.43 12.35 4.00
C LEU A 94 1.44 12.56 5.13
N TRP A 95 0.68 11.52 5.49
CA TRP A 95 -0.33 11.60 6.54
C TRP A 95 0.28 11.91 7.91
N LEU A 96 1.41 11.27 8.26
CA LEU A 96 2.09 11.48 9.54
C LEU A 96 2.70 12.88 9.68
N THR A 97 3.05 13.53 8.58
CA THR A 97 3.59 14.90 8.59
C THR A 97 2.50 15.97 8.45
N THR A 98 1.25 15.57 8.20
CA THR A 98 0.14 16.48 7.96
C THR A 98 -0.72 16.65 9.20
N ASN A 99 -0.90 17.89 9.64
CA ASN A 99 -1.81 18.23 10.74
C ASN A 99 -3.03 19.01 10.20
N SER A 100 -3.74 18.40 9.24
CA SER A 100 -4.76 19.09 8.42
C SER A 100 -6.15 18.49 8.53
N ARG A 101 -7.12 19.24 7.99
CA ARG A 101 -8.51 18.80 7.79
C ARG A 101 -8.63 17.58 6.86
N ASP A 102 -7.56 17.20 6.16
CA ASP A 102 -7.49 16.05 5.26
C ASP A 102 -6.97 14.77 5.93
N ALA A 103 -6.71 14.79 7.24
CA ALA A 103 -6.20 13.63 7.95
C ALA A 103 -7.08 12.38 7.77
N ASP A 104 -8.41 12.53 7.82
CA ASP A 104 -9.35 11.43 7.57
C ASP A 104 -9.40 11.02 6.10
N PHE A 105 -9.25 11.98 5.16
CA PHE A 105 -9.15 11.68 3.73
C PHE A 105 -7.95 10.78 3.42
N PHE A 106 -6.75 11.18 3.88
CA PHE A 106 -5.54 10.37 3.68
C PHE A 106 -5.63 9.01 4.37
N LYS A 107 -6.15 8.98 5.60
CA LYS A 107 -6.41 7.74 6.31
C LYS A 107 -7.34 6.80 5.54
N GLY A 108 -8.38 7.34 4.89
CA GLY A 108 -9.27 6.58 4.03
C GLY A 108 -8.55 5.96 2.84
N LEU A 109 -7.72 6.73 2.13
CA LEU A 109 -6.91 6.24 1.01
C LEU A 109 -5.89 5.17 1.44
N ILE A 110 -5.22 5.36 2.59
CA ILE A 110 -4.29 4.40 3.17
C ILE A 110 -5.01 3.09 3.51
N GLN A 111 -6.19 3.16 4.13
CA GLN A 111 -7.02 1.98 4.43
C GLN A 111 -7.48 1.26 3.16
N ALA A 112 -7.87 2.00 2.11
CA ALA A 112 -8.21 1.43 0.82
C ALA A 112 -7.02 0.64 0.24
N ALA A 113 -5.82 1.22 0.20
CA ALA A 113 -4.62 0.54 -0.27
C ALA A 113 -4.31 -0.70 0.56
N GLY A 114 -4.42 -0.60 1.90
CA GLY A 114 -4.27 -1.74 2.80
C GLY A 114 -5.26 -2.87 2.52
N ALA A 115 -6.51 -2.56 2.16
CA ALA A 115 -7.50 -3.55 1.76
C ALA A 115 -7.05 -4.30 0.49
N PHE A 116 -6.56 -3.57 -0.52
CA PHE A 116 -6.05 -4.19 -1.75
C PHE A 116 -4.78 -5.02 -1.53
N VAL A 117 -3.88 -4.63 -0.59
CA VAL A 117 -2.76 -5.48 -0.17
C VAL A 117 -3.25 -6.84 0.36
N HIS A 118 -4.36 -6.86 1.11
CA HIS A 118 -4.94 -8.11 1.59
C HIS A 118 -5.46 -8.99 0.44
N LEU A 119 -6.12 -8.38 -0.55
CA LEU A 119 -6.62 -9.11 -1.72
C LEU A 119 -5.48 -9.65 -2.58
N GLN A 120 -4.47 -8.85 -2.88
CA GLN A 120 -3.30 -9.23 -3.66
C GLN A 120 -2.55 -10.38 -2.99
N LYS A 121 -2.22 -10.27 -1.69
CA LYS A 121 -1.52 -11.33 -0.96
C LYS A 121 -2.31 -12.63 -0.87
N ARG A 122 -3.65 -12.58 -0.86
CA ARG A 122 -4.48 -13.79 -0.91
C ARG A 122 -4.44 -14.41 -2.30
N PHE A 123 -4.53 -13.59 -3.34
CA PHE A 123 -4.47 -14.04 -4.73
C PHE A 123 -3.15 -14.76 -5.03
N GLU A 124 -2.02 -14.18 -4.59
CA GLU A 124 -0.67 -14.76 -4.78
C GLU A 124 -0.44 -16.03 -3.96
N HIS A 125 -1.09 -16.14 -2.79
CA HIS A 125 -0.85 -17.23 -1.83
C HIS A 125 -2.15 -17.82 -1.26
N PRO A 126 -3.02 -18.41 -2.11
CA PRO A 126 -4.36 -18.82 -1.70
C PRO A 126 -4.36 -19.95 -0.67
N SER A 127 -3.36 -20.83 -0.68
CA SER A 127 -3.23 -21.98 0.23
C SER A 127 -2.42 -21.67 1.50
N HIS A 128 -1.79 -20.50 1.60
CA HIS A 128 -0.94 -20.19 2.76
C HIS A 128 -1.80 -19.92 4.00
N ALA A 129 -1.45 -20.53 5.14
CA ALA A 129 -2.23 -20.49 6.38
C ALA A 129 -2.67 -19.07 6.81
N LYS A 130 -1.75 -18.10 6.70
CA LYS A 130 -2.02 -16.67 6.97
C LYS A 130 -2.74 -15.94 5.83
N HIS A 131 -2.37 -16.18 4.58
CA HIS A 131 -2.82 -15.34 3.45
C HIS A 131 -4.21 -15.77 2.94
N SER A 132 -4.57 -17.04 3.09
CA SER A 132 -5.91 -17.58 2.79
C SER A 132 -7.04 -16.86 3.55
N ARG A 133 -6.77 -16.36 4.76
CA ARG A 133 -7.74 -15.72 5.67
C ARG A 133 -7.79 -14.18 5.55
N ARG A 134 -7.35 -13.61 4.42
CA ARG A 134 -7.24 -12.16 4.24
C ARG A 134 -8.50 -11.46 3.72
N LEU A 135 -9.55 -12.19 3.32
CA LEU A 135 -10.80 -11.57 2.87
C LEU A 135 -11.56 -10.82 3.99
N PRO A 136 -11.75 -11.38 5.21
CA PRO A 136 -12.39 -10.65 6.29
C PRO A 136 -11.72 -9.33 6.68
N PRO A 137 -10.37 -9.25 6.86
CA PRO A 137 -9.74 -7.96 7.13
C PRO A 137 -9.81 -6.99 5.95
N ALA A 138 -9.77 -7.46 4.69
CA ALA A 138 -9.97 -6.61 3.52
C ALA A 138 -11.36 -5.94 3.53
N ALA A 139 -12.43 -6.73 3.73
CA ALA A 139 -13.80 -6.22 3.81
C ALA A 139 -13.98 -5.17 4.92
N ARG A 140 -13.33 -5.36 6.08
CA ARG A 140 -13.34 -4.38 7.17
C ARG A 140 -12.66 -3.08 6.76
N LEU A 141 -11.51 -3.14 6.10
CA LEU A 141 -10.77 -1.96 5.65
C LEU A 141 -11.53 -1.19 4.56
N PHE A 142 -12.24 -1.86 3.65
CA PHE A 142 -13.10 -1.20 2.67
C PHE A 142 -14.16 -0.31 3.33
N ARG A 143 -14.87 -0.83 4.34
CA ARG A 143 -15.88 -0.07 5.10
C ARG A 143 -15.30 1.11 5.87
N LEU A 144 -14.10 0.93 6.45
CA LEU A 144 -13.42 2.01 7.18
C LEU A 144 -12.96 3.11 6.21
N ALA A 145 -12.39 2.72 5.06
CA ALA A 145 -11.96 3.63 4.03
C ALA A 145 -13.12 4.45 3.49
N GLU A 146 -14.22 3.79 3.11
CA GLU A 146 -15.45 4.44 2.65
C GLU A 146 -15.98 5.45 3.68
N LYS A 147 -16.10 5.04 4.95
CA LYS A 147 -16.57 5.92 6.02
C LYS A 147 -15.73 7.19 6.15
N ASN A 148 -14.41 7.06 6.05
CA ASN A 148 -13.50 8.21 6.17
C ASN A 148 -13.51 9.10 4.93
N LEU A 149 -13.79 8.53 3.75
CA LEU A 149 -13.80 9.26 2.48
C LEU A 149 -15.13 9.95 2.17
N LEU A 150 -16.25 9.43 2.69
CA LEU A 150 -17.60 9.88 2.30
C LEU A 150 -17.83 11.38 2.49
N ALA A 151 -17.24 11.98 3.54
CA ALA A 151 -17.36 13.42 3.82
C ALA A 151 -16.67 14.32 2.77
N PHE A 152 -15.83 13.74 1.90
CA PHE A 152 -15.06 14.44 0.87
C PHE A 152 -15.65 14.21 -0.54
N ALA A 153 -16.83 13.59 -0.64
CA ALA A 153 -17.55 13.42 -1.90
C ALA A 153 -18.15 14.75 -2.41
N PRO A 154 -18.33 14.92 -3.73
CA PRO A 154 -18.02 13.96 -4.79
C PRO A 154 -16.56 14.01 -5.27
N ARG A 155 -15.86 15.12 -5.04
CA ARG A 155 -14.47 15.33 -5.48
C ARG A 155 -13.66 16.03 -4.41
N HIS A 156 -12.41 15.60 -4.25
CA HIS A 156 -11.45 16.22 -3.32
C HIS A 156 -10.03 16.04 -3.83
N HIS A 157 -9.23 17.11 -3.83
CA HIS A 157 -7.84 17.11 -4.32
C HIS A 157 -7.66 16.48 -5.72
N GLY A 158 -8.63 16.67 -6.61
CA GLY A 158 -8.63 16.12 -7.96
C GLY A 158 -9.14 14.67 -8.08
N LEU A 159 -9.32 13.96 -6.96
CA LEU A 159 -9.88 12.60 -6.95
C LEU A 159 -11.40 12.63 -7.03
N ASP A 160 -11.99 11.74 -7.83
CA ASP A 160 -13.41 11.39 -7.77
C ASP A 160 -13.67 10.47 -6.57
N VAL A 161 -14.06 11.08 -5.45
CA VAL A 161 -14.26 10.40 -4.17
C VAL A 161 -15.54 9.57 -4.19
N ALA A 162 -16.58 10.05 -4.87
CA ALA A 162 -17.83 9.29 -4.99
C ALA A 162 -17.59 7.97 -5.74
N ALA A 163 -16.86 8.00 -6.86
CA ALA A 163 -16.50 6.81 -7.61
C ALA A 163 -15.64 5.84 -6.77
N LEU A 164 -14.69 6.36 -6.00
CA LEU A 164 -13.91 5.53 -5.09
C LEU A 164 -14.78 4.89 -3.99
N CYS A 165 -15.68 5.63 -3.34
CA CYS A 165 -16.58 5.05 -2.34
C CYS A 165 -17.43 3.91 -2.92
N HIS A 166 -18.03 4.10 -4.09
CA HIS A 166 -18.78 3.04 -4.78
C HIS A 166 -17.92 1.81 -5.09
N LEU A 167 -16.68 2.02 -5.53
CA LEU A 167 -15.72 0.93 -5.78
C LEU A 167 -15.45 0.13 -4.50
N LEU A 168 -15.12 0.81 -3.39
CA LEU A 168 -14.79 0.17 -2.12
C LEU A 168 -15.97 -0.62 -1.56
N GLN A 169 -17.18 -0.03 -1.65
CA GLN A 169 -18.42 -0.69 -1.26
C GLN A 169 -18.63 -1.97 -2.08
N ALA A 170 -18.54 -1.89 -3.41
CA ALA A 170 -18.73 -3.03 -4.30
C ALA A 170 -17.73 -4.18 -4.03
N TYR A 171 -16.46 -3.86 -3.77
CA TYR A 171 -15.46 -4.85 -3.38
C TYR A 171 -15.79 -5.51 -2.04
N GLY A 172 -16.20 -4.72 -1.04
CA GLY A 172 -16.62 -5.22 0.27
C GLY A 172 -17.84 -6.15 0.17
N ASP A 173 -18.84 -5.76 -0.60
CA ASP A 173 -20.08 -6.50 -0.78
C ASP A 173 -19.87 -7.82 -1.51
N GLN A 174 -19.05 -7.86 -2.56
CA GLN A 174 -18.70 -9.11 -3.26
C GLN A 174 -18.02 -10.12 -2.33
N ILE A 175 -17.10 -9.65 -1.46
CA ILE A 175 -16.44 -10.52 -0.48
C ILE A 175 -17.48 -11.11 0.48
N VAL A 176 -18.37 -10.28 1.02
CA VAL A 176 -19.39 -10.72 1.99
C VAL A 176 -20.41 -11.65 1.34
N ALA A 177 -20.90 -11.32 0.15
CA ALA A 177 -21.84 -12.13 -0.61
C ALA A 177 -21.29 -13.52 -0.94
N SER A 178 -19.97 -13.64 -1.11
CA SER A 178 -19.29 -14.92 -1.31
C SER A 178 -19.09 -15.74 -0.03
N ASP A 179 -19.58 -15.28 1.13
CA ASP A 179 -19.25 -15.85 2.45
C ASP A 179 -17.73 -15.93 2.67
N TYR A 180 -17.02 -14.88 2.23
CA TYR A 180 -15.55 -14.76 2.30
C TYR A 180 -14.80 -15.91 1.60
N LYS A 181 -15.37 -16.50 0.54
CA LYS A 181 -14.74 -17.59 -0.23
C LYS A 181 -14.12 -17.09 -1.54
N ALA A 182 -14.69 -16.07 -2.16
CA ALA A 182 -14.20 -15.52 -3.42
C ALA A 182 -13.38 -14.24 -3.21
N ASN A 183 -12.25 -14.13 -3.92
CA ASN A 183 -11.51 -12.88 -4.01
C ASN A 183 -11.98 -12.14 -5.27
N PRO A 184 -12.61 -10.96 -5.14
CA PRO A 184 -13.08 -10.19 -6.29
C PRO A 184 -11.95 -9.48 -7.06
N TRP A 185 -10.72 -9.50 -6.55
CA TRP A 185 -9.58 -8.87 -7.22
C TRP A 185 -8.74 -9.90 -7.97
N SER A 186 -8.30 -9.50 -9.17
CA SER A 186 -7.21 -10.12 -9.92
C SER A 186 -6.35 -9.05 -10.60
N PRO A 187 -5.11 -9.36 -11.04
CA PRO A 187 -4.27 -8.41 -11.76
C PRO A 187 -4.93 -7.82 -13.03
N GLU A 188 -5.77 -8.61 -13.70
CA GLU A 188 -6.45 -8.22 -14.94
C GLU A 188 -7.60 -7.25 -14.70
N THR A 189 -8.25 -7.35 -13.53
CA THR A 189 -9.42 -6.53 -13.15
C THR A 189 -9.07 -5.46 -12.12
N ALA A 190 -7.78 -5.27 -11.82
CA ALA A 190 -7.30 -4.34 -10.82
C ALA A 190 -7.76 -2.89 -11.11
N PRO A 191 -8.42 -2.21 -10.16
CA PRO A 191 -8.99 -0.90 -10.41
C PRO A 191 -7.92 0.17 -10.52
N LYS A 192 -8.16 1.16 -11.38
CA LYS A 192 -7.30 2.33 -11.54
C LYS A 192 -7.95 3.55 -10.90
N LEU A 193 -7.14 4.41 -10.29
CA LEU A 193 -7.55 5.70 -9.75
C LEU A 193 -6.82 6.80 -10.51
N ASN A 194 -7.59 7.71 -11.11
CA ASN A 194 -7.05 8.83 -11.87
C ASN A 194 -7.47 10.14 -11.20
N LEU A 195 -6.55 11.10 -11.16
CA LEU A 195 -6.87 12.47 -10.77
C LEU A 195 -7.46 13.19 -12.00
N GLY A 196 -8.64 13.77 -11.84
CA GLY A 196 -9.19 14.68 -12.86
C GLY A 196 -8.47 16.01 -12.82
N ARG A 197 -8.25 16.60 -13.99
CA ARG A 197 -7.82 18.00 -14.11
C ARG A 197 -8.93 18.95 -13.71
#